data_AF-A0A1H8QPX4-F1
#
_entry.id   AF-A0A1H8QPX4-F1
#
_cell.length_a   1.000
_cell.length_b   1.000
_cell.length_c   1.000
_cell.angle_alpha   90.00
_cell.angle_beta   90.00
_cell.angle_gamma   90.00
#
_symmetry.space_group_name_H-M   'P 1'
#
loop_
_entity.id
_entity.type
_entity.pdbx_description
1 polymer ?
#
loop_
_entity_poly.entity_id
_entity_poly.type
_entity_poly.pdbx_seq_one_letter_code
_entity_poly.pdbx_strand_id
1 'polypeptide(L)'
;MFPWEGKELAEIDALMAARDPRRYRLALVTDTADGDATVMVWFSGRSEMGHYLARVEPRRRGLDGLDYIRLRDALQETLAGLEIRGTSNDLREAVNLCADPLFRIRWWGTLESLRQGDTSWAREQLAALQPAATPPLHARRTSELLQHLQRYAPRDPA
;
A
#
# COMPACT_ATOMS: atom_id res chain seq x y z
N MET A 1 -3.31 6.23 -18.33
CA MET A 1 -2.03 6.77 -17.85
C MET A 1 -2.25 7.32 -16.46
N PHE A 2 -1.52 6.83 -15.47
CA PHE A 2 -1.65 7.22 -14.07
C PHE A 2 -0.96 8.57 -13.81
N PRO A 3 -1.43 9.37 -12.83
CA PRO A 3 -0.94 10.74 -12.61
C PRO A 3 0.52 10.83 -12.16
N TRP A 4 1.13 9.71 -11.79
CA TRP A 4 2.53 9.60 -11.37
C TRP A 4 3.47 9.13 -12.50
N GLU A 5 2.94 8.76 -13.68
CA GLU A 5 3.78 8.29 -14.78
C GLU A 5 4.72 9.40 -15.27
N GLY A 6 6.01 9.08 -15.42
CA GLY A 6 7.04 10.03 -15.84
C GLY A 6 7.53 10.98 -14.74
N LYS A 7 7.08 10.84 -13.49
CA LYS A 7 7.53 11.64 -12.35
C LYS A 7 8.69 10.99 -11.60
N GLU A 8 9.46 11.81 -10.91
CA GLU A 8 10.48 11.34 -9.96
C GLU A 8 9.85 10.84 -8.66
N LEU A 9 10.55 9.95 -7.95
CA LEU A 9 10.01 9.27 -6.75
C LEU A 9 9.52 10.27 -5.69
N ALA A 10 10.27 11.35 -5.44
CA ALA A 10 9.88 12.40 -4.49
C ALA A 10 8.55 13.08 -4.87
N GLU A 11 8.31 13.32 -6.17
CA GLU A 11 7.03 13.87 -6.64
C GLU A 11 5.90 12.85 -6.51
N ILE A 12 6.17 11.57 -6.78
CA ILE A 12 5.20 10.50 -6.61
C ILE A 12 4.80 10.40 -5.14
N ASP A 13 5.76 10.51 -4.23
CA ASP A 13 5.56 10.46 -2.79
C ASP A 13 4.71 11.61 -2.29
N ALA A 14 5.04 12.84 -2.70
CA ALA A 14 4.23 14.01 -2.42
C ALA A 14 2.79 13.84 -2.92
N LEU A 15 2.61 13.29 -4.14
CA LEU A 15 1.30 13.04 -4.72
C LEU A 15 0.51 12.00 -3.92
N MET A 16 1.15 10.89 -3.54
CA MET A 16 0.53 9.82 -2.76
C MET A 16 0.17 10.25 -1.35
N ALA A 17 1.05 11.01 -0.68
CA ALA A 17 0.86 11.52 0.67
C ALA A 17 -0.31 12.51 0.75
N ALA A 18 -0.59 13.25 -0.32
CA ALA A 18 -1.69 14.23 -0.39
C ALA A 18 -3.08 13.61 -0.63
N ARG A 19 -3.18 12.29 -0.83
CA ARG A 19 -4.47 11.64 -1.18
C ARG A 19 -5.40 11.56 0.01
N ASP A 20 -6.66 11.93 -0.21
CA ASP A 20 -7.75 11.74 0.75
C ASP A 20 -8.30 10.30 0.66
N PRO A 21 -8.17 9.48 1.72
CA PRO A 21 -8.68 8.10 1.76
C PRO A 21 -10.19 7.96 1.55
N ARG A 22 -10.96 9.04 1.73
CA ARG A 22 -12.40 9.06 1.45
C ARG A 22 -12.69 9.06 -0.05
N ARG A 23 -11.76 9.58 -0.85
CA ARG A 23 -11.82 9.62 -2.32
C ARG A 23 -11.07 8.45 -2.94
N TYR A 24 -9.90 8.13 -2.41
CA TYR A 24 -9.05 7.01 -2.83
C TYR A 24 -9.26 5.84 -1.88
N ARG A 25 -10.19 4.94 -2.21
CA ARG A 25 -10.77 3.99 -1.25
C ARG A 25 -9.98 2.71 -1.03
N LEU A 26 -9.00 2.43 -1.88
CA LEU A 26 -8.15 1.25 -1.79
C LEU A 26 -6.78 1.69 -1.25
N ALA A 27 -6.22 0.94 -0.31
CA ALA A 27 -4.88 1.19 0.19
C ALA A 27 -4.02 -0.06 0.16
N LEU A 28 -2.72 0.19 0.16
CA LEU A 28 -1.64 -0.77 0.22
C LEU A 28 -0.69 -0.33 1.33
N VAL A 29 -0.17 -1.30 2.06
CA VAL A 29 0.92 -1.14 3.02
C VAL A 29 2.04 -2.08 2.63
N THR A 30 3.21 -1.52 2.34
CA THR A 30 4.43 -2.28 2.03
C THR A 30 5.52 -2.01 3.05
N ASP A 31 6.27 -3.05 3.38
CA ASP A 31 7.44 -2.97 4.26
C ASP A 31 8.69 -3.38 3.45
N THR A 32 9.88 -2.94 3.87
CA THR A 32 11.11 -3.67 3.52
C THR A 32 11.01 -5.11 4.07
N ALA A 33 11.71 -6.08 3.47
CA ALA A 33 11.73 -7.43 4.03
C ALA A 33 12.19 -7.45 5.51
N ASP A 34 13.14 -6.58 5.85
CA ASP A 34 13.64 -6.40 7.22
C ASP A 34 12.68 -5.63 8.15
N GLY A 35 11.63 -5.03 7.61
CA GLY A 35 10.58 -4.32 8.37
C GLY A 35 10.88 -2.86 8.71
N ASP A 36 12.08 -2.36 8.39
CA ASP A 36 12.56 -1.02 8.76
C ASP A 36 11.78 0.15 8.13
N ALA A 37 11.19 -0.03 6.94
CA ALA A 37 10.46 1.03 6.26
C ALA A 37 9.07 0.57 5.80
N THR A 38 8.04 0.96 6.58
CA THR A 38 6.62 0.76 6.28
C THR A 38 6.04 1.99 5.59
N VAL A 39 5.44 1.79 4.41
CA VAL A 39 4.80 2.83 3.60
C VAL A 39 3.35 2.44 3.32
N MET A 40 2.44 3.41 3.42
CA MET A 40 1.03 3.27 3.12
C MET A 40 0.62 4.25 2.01
N VAL A 41 -0.04 3.73 0.97
CA VAL A 41 -0.50 4.52 -0.18
C VAL A 41 -1.95 4.22 -0.49
N TRP A 42 -2.70 5.26 -0.88
CA TRP A 42 -4.09 5.18 -1.28
C TRP A 42 -4.24 5.29 -2.81
N PHE A 43 -5.17 4.53 -3.37
CA PHE A 43 -5.41 4.34 -4.79
C PHE A 43 -6.88 4.53 -5.14
N SER A 44 -7.11 4.97 -6.37
CA SER A 44 -8.43 5.14 -6.98
C SER A 44 -9.07 3.78 -7.31
N GLY A 45 -8.25 2.77 -7.57
CA GLY A 45 -8.70 1.42 -7.90
C GLY A 45 -7.55 0.41 -7.95
N ARG A 46 -7.92 -0.84 -8.24
CA ARG A 46 -7.02 -1.99 -8.28
C ARG A 46 -5.95 -1.85 -9.37
N SER A 47 -6.33 -1.33 -10.52
CA SER A 47 -5.42 -1.20 -11.66
C SER A 47 -4.27 -0.25 -11.32
N GLU A 48 -4.60 0.89 -10.71
CA GLU A 48 -3.59 1.84 -10.25
C GLU A 48 -2.66 1.22 -9.21
N MET A 49 -3.20 0.49 -8.23
CA MET A 49 -2.40 -0.19 -7.20
C MET A 49 -1.47 -1.25 -7.82
N GLY A 50 -1.95 -2.06 -8.76
CA GLY A 50 -1.14 -3.07 -9.44
C GLY A 50 0.00 -2.46 -10.26
N HIS A 51 -0.29 -1.39 -11.00
CA HIS A 51 0.74 -0.66 -11.74
C HIS A 51 1.77 0.01 -10.81
N TYR A 52 1.32 0.55 -9.68
CA TYR A 52 2.19 1.12 -8.67
C TYR A 52 3.12 0.07 -8.06
N LEU A 53 2.59 -1.10 -7.66
CA LEU A 53 3.35 -2.22 -7.14
C LEU A 53 4.43 -2.71 -8.12
N ALA A 54 4.11 -2.79 -9.42
CA ALA A 54 5.07 -3.29 -10.40
C ALA A 54 6.13 -2.26 -10.80
N ARG A 55 5.83 -0.96 -10.76
CA ARG A 55 6.68 0.10 -11.36
C ARG A 55 7.29 1.07 -10.36
N VAL A 56 6.60 1.36 -9.26
CA VAL A 56 7.04 2.36 -8.28
C VAL A 56 7.73 1.71 -7.10
N GLU A 57 7.12 0.66 -6.51
CA GLU A 57 7.71 0.01 -5.33
C GLU A 57 9.13 -0.53 -5.59
N PRO A 58 9.43 -1.25 -6.70
CA PRO A 58 10.80 -1.69 -6.96
C PRO A 58 11.82 -0.54 -7.03
N ARG A 59 11.47 0.55 -7.73
CA ARG A 59 12.32 1.74 -7.84
C ARG A 59 12.51 2.43 -6.49
N ARG A 60 11.45 2.51 -5.67
CA ARG A 60 11.50 3.05 -4.30
C ARG A 60 12.53 2.29 -3.45
N ARG A 61 12.68 0.99 -3.69
CA ARG A 61 13.65 0.15 -2.99
C ARG A 61 15.02 0.10 -3.67
N GLY A 62 15.28 1.02 -4.60
CA GLY A 62 16.58 1.18 -5.25
C GLY A 62 16.84 0.20 -6.40
N LEU A 63 15.85 -0.57 -6.86
CA LEU A 63 16.04 -1.48 -7.98
C LEU A 63 16.02 -0.72 -9.32
N ASP A 64 17.03 -0.95 -10.16
CA ASP A 64 17.18 -0.32 -11.46
C ASP A 64 17.62 -1.31 -12.56
N GLY A 65 17.86 -0.77 -13.77
CA GLY A 65 18.42 -1.53 -14.88
C GLY A 65 17.62 -2.78 -15.30
N LEU A 66 18.36 -3.85 -15.59
CA LEU A 66 17.78 -5.11 -16.08
C LEU A 66 17.00 -5.86 -14.99
N ASP A 67 17.43 -5.78 -13.73
CA ASP A 67 16.78 -6.45 -12.63
C ASP A 67 15.43 -5.79 -12.31
N TYR A 68 15.34 -4.47 -12.42
CA TYR A 68 14.07 -3.75 -12.39
C TYR A 68 13.12 -4.24 -13.48
N ILE A 69 13.58 -4.36 -14.73
CA ILE A 69 12.75 -4.82 -15.85
C ILE A 69 12.22 -6.23 -15.57
N ARG A 70 13.09 -7.15 -15.15
CA ARG A 70 12.72 -8.54 -14.85
C ARG A 70 11.69 -8.63 -13.72
N LEU A 71 11.93 -7.94 -12.61
CA LEU A 71 11.01 -7.97 -11.48
C LEU A 71 9.68 -7.30 -11.83
N ARG A 72 9.70 -6.16 -12.52
CA ARG A 72 8.49 -5.48 -12.99
C ARG A 72 7.63 -6.42 -13.82
N ASP A 73 8.22 -7.12 -14.79
CA ASP A 73 7.47 -8.00 -15.70
C ASP A 73 6.89 -9.20 -14.94
N ALA A 74 7.66 -9.81 -14.02
CA ALA A 74 7.18 -10.89 -13.15
C ALA A 74 6.05 -10.43 -12.20
N LEU A 75 6.16 -9.23 -11.63
CA LEU A 75 5.12 -8.64 -10.80
C LEU A 75 3.86 -8.35 -11.63
N GLN A 76 3.98 -7.85 -12.86
CA GLN A 76 2.84 -7.60 -13.73
C GLN A 76 2.06 -8.89 -14.05
N GLU A 77 2.79 -9.98 -14.34
CA GLU A 77 2.17 -11.29 -14.55
C GLU A 77 1.46 -11.78 -13.29
N THR A 78 2.14 -11.71 -12.14
CA THR A 78 1.57 -12.11 -10.84
C THR A 78 0.32 -11.29 -10.50
N LEU A 79 0.36 -9.98 -10.74
CA LEU A 79 -0.72 -9.04 -10.45
C LEU A 79 -1.86 -9.06 -11.48
N ALA A 80 -1.76 -9.81 -12.57
CA ALA A 80 -2.84 -9.92 -13.56
C ALA A 80 -4.16 -10.39 -12.93
N GLY A 81 -4.08 -11.22 -11.89
CA GLY A 81 -5.25 -11.69 -11.13
C GLY A 81 -5.88 -10.64 -10.21
N LEU A 82 -5.24 -9.49 -9.97
CA LEU A 82 -5.70 -8.46 -9.03
C LEU A 82 -7.02 -7.82 -9.49
N GLU A 83 -7.17 -7.53 -10.79
CA GLU A 83 -8.40 -6.95 -11.32
C GLU A 83 -9.60 -7.87 -11.13
N ILE A 84 -9.40 -9.16 -11.40
CA ILE A 84 -10.44 -10.19 -11.41
C ILE A 84 -10.80 -10.62 -9.98
N ARG A 85 -9.79 -10.98 -9.18
CA ARG A 85 -9.99 -11.59 -7.85
C ARG A 85 -9.97 -10.57 -6.71
N GLY A 86 -9.47 -9.36 -6.96
CA GLY A 86 -9.27 -8.36 -5.92
C GLY A 86 -8.12 -8.71 -4.96
N THR A 87 -8.14 -8.09 -3.79
CA THR A 87 -7.13 -8.23 -2.74
C THR A 87 -7.35 -9.52 -1.94
N SER A 88 -6.75 -10.64 -2.36
CA SER A 88 -6.82 -11.94 -1.66
C SER A 88 -5.52 -12.28 -0.92
N ASN A 89 -5.58 -13.20 0.06
CA ASN A 89 -4.36 -13.63 0.75
C ASN A 89 -3.42 -14.41 -0.18
N ASP A 90 -3.94 -15.32 -1.01
CA ASP A 90 -3.14 -16.09 -1.96
C ASP A 90 -2.38 -15.19 -2.94
N LEU A 91 -3.02 -14.13 -3.44
CA LEU A 91 -2.37 -13.18 -4.34
C LEU A 91 -1.31 -12.36 -3.60
N ARG A 92 -1.60 -11.95 -2.35
CA ARG A 92 -0.63 -11.24 -1.51
C ARG A 92 0.61 -12.09 -1.27
N GLU A 93 0.43 -13.37 -0.99
CA GLU A 93 1.53 -14.33 -0.78
C GLU A 93 2.35 -14.54 -2.06
N ALA A 94 1.70 -14.70 -3.20
CA ALA A 94 2.39 -14.82 -4.50
C ALA A 94 3.21 -13.56 -4.83
N VAL A 95 2.65 -12.37 -4.61
CA VAL A 95 3.37 -11.11 -4.82
C VAL A 95 4.55 -10.99 -3.85
N ASN A 96 4.38 -11.36 -2.58
CA ASN A 96 5.46 -11.32 -1.59
C ASN A 96 6.59 -12.29 -1.95
N LEU A 97 6.28 -13.49 -2.44
CA LEU A 97 7.28 -14.44 -2.92
C LEU A 97 8.04 -13.90 -4.14
N CYS A 98 7.33 -13.24 -5.06
CA CYS A 98 7.94 -12.63 -6.24
C CYS A 98 8.82 -11.42 -5.89
N ALA A 99 8.43 -10.64 -4.88
CA ALA A 99 9.10 -9.40 -4.48
C ALA A 99 10.22 -9.60 -3.45
N ASP A 100 10.41 -10.82 -2.93
CA ASP A 100 11.47 -11.12 -1.96
C ASP A 100 12.87 -10.99 -2.59
N PRO A 101 13.86 -10.39 -1.90
CA PRO A 101 13.81 -9.78 -0.56
C PRO A 101 13.50 -8.27 -0.57
N LEU A 102 13.06 -7.72 -1.70
CA LEU A 102 12.99 -6.28 -1.93
C LEU A 102 11.91 -5.58 -1.09
N PHE A 103 10.70 -6.14 -1.07
CA PHE A 103 9.59 -5.64 -0.26
C PHE A 103 8.54 -6.71 -0.02
N ARG A 104 7.65 -6.46 0.94
CA ARG A 104 6.46 -7.29 1.20
C ARG A 104 5.22 -6.43 1.36
N ILE A 105 4.09 -6.95 0.91
CA ILE A 105 2.76 -6.43 1.22
C ILE A 105 2.36 -6.93 2.61
N ARG A 106 2.30 -6.00 3.56
CA ARG A 106 1.81 -6.24 4.92
C ARG A 106 0.29 -6.23 4.98
N TRP A 107 -0.33 -5.29 4.26
CA TRP A 107 -1.77 -5.15 4.22
C TRP A 107 -2.22 -4.48 2.93
N TRP A 108 -3.44 -4.80 2.50
CA TRP A 108 -4.17 -4.06 1.47
C TRP A 108 -5.66 -4.19 1.71
N GLY A 109 -6.43 -3.21 1.27
CA GLY A 109 -7.87 -3.22 1.49
C GLY A 109 -8.47 -1.83 1.45
N THR A 110 -9.69 -1.70 1.95
CA THR A 110 -10.40 -0.43 1.94
C THR A 110 -10.38 0.26 3.29
N LEU A 111 -10.66 1.57 3.30
CA LEU A 111 -10.90 2.29 4.56
C LEU A 111 -12.00 1.62 5.40
N GLU A 112 -13.01 1.05 4.76
CA GLU A 112 -14.05 0.32 5.48
C GLU A 112 -13.50 -0.94 6.15
N SER A 113 -12.73 -1.77 5.43
CA SER A 113 -12.10 -2.96 6.03
C SER A 113 -11.14 -2.62 7.18
N LEU A 114 -10.49 -1.44 7.13
CA LEU A 114 -9.70 -0.93 8.24
C LEU A 114 -10.55 -0.62 9.47
N ARG A 115 -11.69 0.04 9.27
CA ARG A 115 -12.63 0.36 10.35
C ARG A 115 -13.27 -0.89 10.94
N GLN A 116 -13.52 -1.91 10.13
CA GLN A 116 -14.09 -3.18 10.57
C GLN A 116 -13.07 -4.05 11.33
N GLY A 117 -11.77 -3.82 11.14
CA GLY A 117 -10.74 -4.63 11.80
C GLY A 117 -10.64 -6.04 11.22
N ASP A 118 -10.92 -6.21 9.92
CA ASP A 118 -11.01 -7.53 9.27
C ASP A 118 -9.67 -8.29 9.24
N THR A 119 -8.56 -7.59 9.45
CA THR A 119 -7.20 -8.15 9.45
C THR A 119 -6.48 -7.87 10.76
N SER A 120 -5.44 -8.64 11.06
CA SER A 120 -4.56 -8.38 12.22
C SER A 120 -4.00 -6.95 12.17
N TRP A 121 -3.50 -6.54 11.01
CA TRP A 121 -2.95 -5.19 10.82
C TRP A 121 -3.99 -4.10 11.09
N ALA A 122 -5.23 -4.26 10.59
CA ALA A 122 -6.31 -3.30 10.88
C ALA A 122 -6.62 -3.22 12.38
N ARG A 123 -6.68 -4.36 13.08
CA ARG A 123 -6.87 -4.40 14.54
C ARG A 123 -5.73 -3.73 15.29
N GLU A 124 -4.47 -3.92 14.87
CA GLU A 124 -3.32 -3.22 15.43
C GLU A 124 -3.47 -1.70 15.33
N GLN A 125 -3.91 -1.19 14.17
CA GLN A 125 -4.10 0.26 14.00
C GLN A 125 -5.24 0.81 14.85
N LEU A 126 -6.35 0.07 14.98
CA LEU A 126 -7.47 0.47 15.85
C LEU A 126 -7.11 0.45 17.34
N ALA A 127 -6.31 -0.53 17.77
CA ALA A 127 -5.81 -0.63 19.14
C ALA A 127 -4.81 0.48 19.50
N ALA A 128 -4.09 1.02 18.50
CA ALA A 128 -3.13 2.11 18.69
C ALA A 128 -3.78 3.50 18.86
N LEU A 129 -5.10 3.63 18.65
CA LEU A 129 -5.82 4.88 18.88
C LEU A 129 -5.93 5.20 20.38
N GLN A 130 -6.19 6.46 20.71
CA GLN A 130 -6.39 6.91 22.10
C GLN A 130 -7.76 7.57 22.26
N PRO A 131 -8.72 6.97 23.00
CA PRO A 131 -8.65 5.61 23.56
C PRO A 131 -8.67 4.54 22.47
N ALA A 132 -8.17 3.34 22.80
CA ALA A 132 -8.18 2.20 21.88
C ALA A 132 -9.60 1.96 21.35
N ALA A 133 -9.71 1.70 20.06
CA ALA A 133 -11.01 1.48 19.43
C ALA A 133 -11.34 -0.01 19.32
N THR A 134 -12.54 -0.39 19.75
CA THR A 134 -13.13 -1.69 19.42
C THR A 134 -13.69 -1.63 18.00
N PRO A 135 -13.36 -2.58 17.12
CA PRO A 135 -14.02 -2.67 15.82
C PRO A 135 -15.51 -3.06 15.97
N PRO A 136 -16.41 -2.51 15.13
CA PRO A 136 -16.14 -1.54 14.07
C PRO A 136 -15.93 -0.11 14.60
N LEU A 137 -14.99 0.63 13.99
CA LEU A 137 -14.74 2.03 14.31
C LEU A 137 -15.92 2.93 13.91
N HIS A 138 -16.49 3.61 14.90
CA HIS A 138 -17.56 4.58 14.68
C HIS A 138 -17.15 5.69 13.71
N ALA A 139 -18.03 6.08 12.78
CA ALA A 139 -17.72 7.03 11.71
C ALA A 139 -17.12 8.36 12.20
N ARG A 140 -17.62 8.88 13.34
CA ARG A 140 -17.10 10.09 14.01
C ARG A 140 -15.59 10.06 14.32
N ARG A 141 -15.02 8.86 14.54
CA ARG A 141 -13.60 8.66 14.87
C ARG A 141 -12.73 8.34 13.65
N THR A 142 -13.31 8.35 12.44
CA THR A 142 -12.56 8.05 11.21
C THR A 142 -11.40 9.02 11.01
N SER A 143 -11.59 10.30 11.34
CA SER A 143 -10.52 11.31 11.24
C SER A 143 -9.33 11.00 12.16
N GLU A 144 -9.57 10.45 13.36
CA GLU A 144 -8.51 10.03 14.28
C GLU A 144 -7.68 8.89 13.68
N LEU A 145 -8.36 7.88 13.08
CA LEU A 145 -7.68 6.81 12.38
C LEU A 145 -6.86 7.33 11.19
N LEU A 146 -7.42 8.22 10.38
CA LEU A 146 -6.69 8.77 9.24
C LEU A 146 -5.47 9.58 9.68
N GLN A 147 -5.58 10.38 10.75
CA GLN A 147 -4.46 11.11 11.31
C GLN A 147 -3.37 10.17 11.85
N HIS A 148 -3.76 9.09 12.53
CA HIS A 148 -2.83 8.06 12.98
C HIS A 148 -2.07 7.40 11.81
N LEU A 149 -2.77 7.11 10.71
CA LEU A 149 -2.20 6.46 9.53
C LEU A 149 -1.24 7.38 8.73
N GLN A 150 -1.31 8.71 8.89
CA GLN A 150 -0.39 9.64 8.22
C GLN A 150 1.09 9.40 8.56
N ARG A 151 1.38 8.72 9.68
CA ARG A 151 2.75 8.31 10.02
C ARG A 151 3.39 7.36 8.99
N TYR A 152 2.55 6.65 8.23
CA TYR A 152 2.96 5.71 7.19
C TYR A 152 2.93 6.31 5.79
N ALA A 153 2.51 7.58 5.63
CA ALA A 153 2.53 8.21 4.30
C ALA A 153 3.96 8.17 3.74
N PRO A 154 4.14 7.93 2.43
CA PRO A 154 5.46 7.95 1.82
C PRO A 154 6.13 9.30 2.07
N ARG A 155 7.43 9.25 2.41
CA ARG A 155 8.27 10.41 2.66
C ARG A 155 9.51 10.28 1.78
N ASP A 156 10.06 11.42 1.42
CA ASP A 156 11.33 11.49 0.70
C ASP A 156 12.40 10.73 1.49
N PRO A 157 13.07 9.72 0.90
CA PRO A 157 14.26 9.15 1.49
C PRO A 157 15.34 10.24 1.50
N ALA A 158 15.61 10.78 2.70
CA ALA A 158 16.64 11.78 2.94
C ALA A 158 18.04 11.31 2.51
#